data_AF-A0A3M6X513-F1
#
_entry.id   AF-A0A3M6X513-F1
#
_cell.length_a   1.000
_cell.length_b   1.000
_cell.length_c   1.000
_cell.angle_alpha   90.00
_cell.angle_beta   90.00
_cell.angle_gamma   90.00
#
_symmetry.space_group_name_H-M   'P 1'
#
loop_
_entity.id
_entity.type
_entity.pdbx_description
1 polymer ?
#
loop_
_entity_poly.entity_id
_entity_poly.type
_entity_poly.pdbx_seq_one_letter_code
_entity_poly.pdbx_strand_id
1 'polypeptide(L)'
;MENTDYDKAEADPSLAWLAERGITLENYFGVTHPSEPNYVASHGGDNFGMDNDAFNRVAGNVSTITDLLEDKHISWGSYQEDMPYTGFEGFSWANQETRANDYNESYSISNRVFSILLGGAVPKHLEGSKDDKYYNHYSELSTVEANWNLHTLGRWDVGANVFDLVACETGDIYRPNLAATAENATIFYNSSFAGPFNEDFQAAPYPPPNLDIKSPKTHRTVLPAIKKQWKGHTEGTYYHDGVDIPDGQHPPHGYAVNDVSKD
;
A
#
# COMPACT_ATOMS: atom_id res chain seq x y z
N MET A 1 8.61 -8.11 -5.21
CA MET A 1 7.85 -9.20 -5.83
C MET A 1 6.72 -9.55 -4.91
N GLU A 2 5.54 -9.05 -5.21
CA GLU A 2 4.39 -9.05 -4.30
C GLU A 2 3.76 -10.45 -4.16
N ASN A 3 3.76 -11.28 -5.20
CA ASN A 3 3.18 -12.63 -5.19
C ASN A 3 4.24 -13.76 -5.12
N THR A 4 5.39 -13.50 -4.51
CA THR A 4 6.45 -14.52 -4.37
C THR A 4 7.05 -14.45 -2.98
N ASP A 5 7.23 -15.62 -2.38
CA ASP A 5 7.96 -15.79 -1.13
C ASP A 5 9.31 -15.04 -1.14
N TYR A 6 9.58 -14.30 -0.06
CA TYR A 6 10.75 -13.44 0.04
C TYR A 6 12.06 -14.20 -0.23
N ASP A 7 12.25 -15.36 0.40
CA ASP A 7 13.49 -16.14 0.30
C ASP A 7 13.68 -16.67 -1.13
N LYS A 8 12.58 -17.03 -1.80
CA LYS A 8 12.63 -17.40 -3.23
C LYS A 8 13.00 -16.22 -4.12
N ALA A 9 12.42 -15.04 -3.87
CA ALA A 9 12.70 -13.85 -4.65
C ALA A 9 14.15 -13.35 -4.45
N GLU A 10 14.66 -13.36 -3.22
CA GLU A 10 16.05 -13.01 -2.91
C GLU A 10 17.05 -13.96 -3.60
N ALA A 11 16.68 -15.25 -3.75
CA ALA A 11 17.50 -16.25 -4.42
C ALA A 11 17.51 -16.15 -5.96
N ASP A 12 16.64 -15.33 -6.59
CA ASP A 12 16.65 -15.14 -8.03
C ASP A 12 17.90 -14.36 -8.47
N PRO A 13 18.74 -14.88 -9.40
CA PRO A 13 19.97 -14.21 -9.80
C PRO A 13 19.79 -12.82 -10.41
N SER A 14 18.67 -12.57 -11.08
CA SER A 14 18.35 -11.28 -11.68
C SER A 14 18.00 -10.26 -10.61
N LEU A 15 17.23 -10.69 -9.60
CA LEU A 15 16.87 -9.86 -8.45
C LEU A 15 18.09 -9.59 -7.54
N ALA A 16 18.96 -10.59 -7.35
CA ALA A 16 20.22 -10.41 -6.65
C ALA A 16 21.13 -9.38 -7.35
N TRP A 17 21.22 -9.42 -8.68
CA TRP A 17 21.98 -8.43 -9.46
C TRP A 17 21.41 -7.01 -9.35
N LEU A 18 20.08 -6.89 -9.24
CA LEU A 18 19.42 -5.60 -8.98
C LEU A 18 19.71 -5.12 -7.56
N ALA A 19 19.71 -6.00 -6.56
CA ALA A 19 20.01 -5.65 -5.17
C ALA A 19 21.40 -5.01 -5.04
N GLU A 20 22.40 -5.46 -5.81
CA GLU A 20 23.74 -4.83 -5.88
C GLU A 20 23.73 -3.35 -6.32
N ARG A 21 22.64 -2.89 -6.96
CA ARG A 21 22.50 -1.54 -7.52
C ARG A 21 21.49 -0.67 -6.77
N GLY A 22 20.92 -1.20 -5.70
CA GLY A 22 19.84 -0.55 -4.96
C GLY A 22 19.99 -0.68 -3.46
N ILE A 23 18.90 -0.40 -2.76
CA ILE A 23 18.74 -0.64 -1.33
C ILE A 23 17.70 -1.74 -1.18
N THR A 24 18.07 -2.87 -0.61
CA THR A 24 17.12 -3.94 -0.30
C THR A 24 16.35 -3.59 0.96
N LEU A 25 15.01 -3.55 0.88
CA LEU A 25 14.12 -3.32 2.02
C LEU A 25 13.76 -4.67 2.65
N GLU A 26 14.37 -5.00 3.78
CA GLU A 26 14.25 -6.34 4.37
C GLU A 26 12.93 -6.55 5.11
N ASN A 27 12.34 -5.49 5.66
CA ASN A 27 11.09 -5.56 6.43
C ASN A 27 9.96 -4.81 5.72
N TYR A 28 9.80 -5.08 4.42
CA TYR A 28 8.70 -4.59 3.61
C TYR A 28 7.57 -5.63 3.53
N PHE A 29 6.34 -5.20 3.81
CA PHE A 29 5.15 -6.05 3.85
C PHE A 29 4.10 -5.58 2.85
N GLY A 30 3.38 -6.51 2.23
CA GLY A 30 2.07 -6.19 1.70
C GLY A 30 1.07 -5.97 2.83
N VAL A 31 -0.18 -5.66 2.50
CA VAL A 31 -1.21 -5.34 3.51
C VAL A 31 -2.33 -6.37 3.58
N THR A 32 -2.43 -7.26 2.59
CA THR A 32 -3.36 -8.40 2.59
C THR A 32 -3.03 -9.38 1.45
N HIS A 33 -3.73 -10.52 1.39
CA HIS A 33 -3.95 -11.25 0.14
C HIS A 33 -5.44 -11.18 -0.27
N PRO A 34 -5.80 -11.35 -1.56
CA PRO A 34 -4.93 -11.58 -2.72
C PRO A 34 -4.27 -10.27 -3.23
N SER A 35 -3.89 -10.17 -4.51
CA SER A 35 -3.00 -9.10 -4.99
C SER A 35 -3.70 -7.77 -5.29
N GLU A 36 -4.91 -7.82 -5.85
CA GLU A 36 -5.73 -6.63 -6.14
C GLU A 36 -5.79 -5.62 -4.98
N PRO A 37 -6.12 -6.03 -3.74
CA PRO A 37 -6.19 -5.08 -2.62
C PRO A 37 -4.86 -4.40 -2.27
N ASN A 38 -3.71 -4.99 -2.59
CA ASN A 38 -2.42 -4.35 -2.37
C ASN A 38 -2.20 -3.19 -3.35
N TYR A 39 -2.65 -3.31 -4.60
CA TYR A 39 -2.63 -2.20 -5.56
C TYR A 39 -3.58 -1.07 -5.14
N VAL A 40 -4.77 -1.42 -4.63
CA VAL A 40 -5.71 -0.43 -4.09
C VAL A 40 -5.11 0.28 -2.88
N ALA A 41 -4.43 -0.44 -2.00
CA ALA A 41 -3.75 0.11 -0.84
C ALA A 41 -2.62 1.09 -1.21
N SER A 42 -1.76 0.73 -2.19
CA SER A 42 -0.63 1.57 -2.61
C SER A 42 -1.03 2.84 -3.38
N HIS A 43 -2.28 2.94 -3.86
CA HIS A 43 -2.80 4.13 -4.54
C HIS A 43 -3.80 4.92 -3.70
N GLY A 44 -4.64 4.21 -2.95
CA GLY A 44 -5.78 4.75 -2.23
C GLY A 44 -5.57 4.89 -0.72
N GLY A 45 -4.51 4.36 -0.13
CA GLY A 45 -4.28 4.47 1.31
C GLY A 45 -5.20 3.58 2.16
N ASP A 46 -5.88 2.62 1.53
CA ASP A 46 -6.64 1.55 2.18
C ASP A 46 -6.88 0.37 1.21
N ASN A 47 -7.02 -0.85 1.71
CA ASN A 47 -7.49 -2.00 0.95
C ASN A 47 -9.03 -2.16 0.98
N PHE A 48 -9.72 -1.35 1.79
CA PHE A 48 -11.18 -1.36 1.99
C PHE A 48 -11.74 -2.75 2.31
N GLY A 49 -10.96 -3.56 3.03
CA GLY A 49 -11.34 -4.93 3.41
C GLY A 49 -11.66 -5.85 2.23
N MET A 50 -11.04 -5.60 1.08
CA MET A 50 -11.15 -6.44 -0.13
C MET A 50 -10.41 -7.76 0.06
N ASP A 51 -11.08 -8.86 -0.28
CA ASP A 51 -10.59 -10.24 -0.09
C ASP A 51 -10.63 -11.08 -1.38
N ASN A 52 -10.67 -10.42 -2.53
CA ASN A 52 -10.81 -11.04 -3.85
C ASN A 52 -10.08 -10.23 -4.93
N ASP A 53 -9.89 -10.85 -6.09
CA ASP A 53 -9.42 -10.22 -7.34
C ASP A 53 -10.56 -10.06 -8.37
N ALA A 54 -11.78 -9.75 -7.88
CA ALA A 54 -12.94 -9.53 -8.73
C ALA A 54 -12.87 -8.15 -9.40
N PHE A 55 -13.70 -7.91 -10.42
CA PHE A 55 -13.78 -6.57 -11.00
C PHE A 55 -14.43 -5.56 -10.04
N ASN A 56 -13.59 -4.90 -9.23
CA ASN A 56 -14.02 -3.90 -8.26
C ASN A 56 -13.95 -2.49 -8.84
N ARG A 57 -14.86 -1.63 -8.37
CA ARG A 57 -14.85 -0.19 -8.68
C ARG A 57 -14.89 0.59 -7.39
N VAL A 58 -13.78 1.23 -7.07
CA VAL A 58 -13.69 2.20 -5.99
C VAL A 58 -14.61 3.38 -6.29
N ALA A 59 -15.37 3.81 -5.28
CA ALA A 59 -16.31 4.92 -5.43
C ALA A 59 -15.58 6.21 -5.84
N GLY A 60 -16.15 6.97 -6.78
CA GLY A 60 -15.49 8.16 -7.35
C GLY A 60 -15.28 9.33 -6.37
N ASN A 61 -15.79 9.23 -5.14
CA ASN A 61 -15.53 10.16 -4.04
C ASN A 61 -14.41 9.66 -3.08
N VAL A 62 -13.67 8.64 -3.46
CA VAL A 62 -12.50 8.15 -2.73
C VAL A 62 -11.26 8.70 -3.45
N SER A 63 -10.62 9.71 -2.87
CA SER A 63 -9.38 10.27 -3.43
C SER A 63 -8.21 9.31 -3.34
N THR A 64 -7.23 9.48 -4.23
CA THR A 64 -6.02 8.67 -4.35
C THR A 64 -4.78 9.57 -4.46
N ILE A 65 -3.59 8.98 -4.52
CA ILE A 65 -2.33 9.70 -4.72
C ILE A 65 -2.33 10.56 -5.99
N THR A 66 -3.11 10.21 -7.02
CA THR A 66 -3.20 11.01 -8.25
C THR A 66 -3.83 12.37 -7.97
N ASP A 67 -4.85 12.44 -7.11
CA ASP A 67 -5.46 13.72 -6.69
C ASP A 67 -4.43 14.62 -5.98
N LEU A 68 -3.55 14.02 -5.16
CA LEU A 68 -2.49 14.75 -4.45
C LEU A 68 -1.42 15.29 -5.41
N LEU A 69 -1.04 14.50 -6.42
CA LEU A 69 -0.08 14.90 -7.46
C LEU A 69 -0.68 16.00 -8.35
N GLU A 70 -1.95 15.87 -8.72
CA GLU A 70 -2.67 16.84 -9.56
C GLU A 70 -2.88 18.19 -8.87
N ASP A 71 -3.20 18.21 -7.57
CA ASP A 71 -3.29 19.43 -6.76
C ASP A 71 -1.96 20.22 -6.77
N LYS A 72 -0.84 19.50 -6.85
CA LYS A 72 0.51 20.07 -6.96
C LYS A 72 1.02 20.24 -8.40
N HIS A 73 0.20 19.93 -9.40
CA HIS A 73 0.56 19.97 -10.82
C HIS A 73 1.79 19.13 -11.16
N ILE A 74 1.96 17.99 -10.48
CA ILE A 74 3.01 17.02 -10.76
C ILE A 74 2.49 16.03 -11.79
N SER A 75 3.21 15.90 -12.90
CA SER A 75 2.89 14.91 -13.93
C SER A 75 3.08 13.49 -13.41
N TRP A 76 2.13 12.62 -13.72
CA TRP A 76 2.15 11.23 -13.32
C TRP A 76 1.73 10.32 -14.48
N GLY A 77 2.05 9.03 -14.38
CA GLY A 77 1.62 8.02 -15.32
C GLY A 77 1.71 6.63 -14.69
N SER A 78 0.77 5.76 -15.07
CA SER A 78 0.77 4.34 -14.70
C SER A 78 1.06 3.51 -15.95
N TYR A 79 1.98 2.58 -15.83
CA TYR A 79 2.34 1.62 -16.88
C TYR A 79 2.06 0.23 -16.35
N GLN A 80 1.09 -0.44 -16.97
CA GLN A 80 0.65 -1.77 -16.59
C GLN A 80 0.89 -2.72 -17.75
N GLU A 81 1.33 -3.93 -17.45
CA GLU A 81 1.57 -4.96 -18.44
C GLU A 81 0.32 -5.20 -19.29
N ASP A 82 0.51 -5.31 -20.61
CA ASP A 82 -0.53 -5.56 -21.59
C ASP A 82 -1.76 -4.62 -21.54
N MET A 83 -1.64 -3.42 -20.94
CA MET A 83 -2.70 -2.42 -20.96
C MET A 83 -3.06 -2.04 -22.41
N PRO A 84 -4.31 -2.26 -22.88
CA PRO A 84 -4.63 -2.14 -24.31
C PRO A 84 -4.44 -0.74 -24.89
N TYR A 85 -4.80 0.29 -24.13
CA TYR A 85 -4.63 1.69 -24.46
C TYR A 85 -4.76 2.57 -23.21
N THR A 86 -4.30 3.81 -23.28
CA THR A 86 -4.42 4.79 -22.19
C THR A 86 -5.88 5.03 -21.81
N GLY A 87 -6.21 4.83 -20.53
CA GLY A 87 -7.58 5.02 -20.01
C GLY A 87 -8.50 3.82 -20.23
N PHE A 88 -7.96 2.62 -20.43
CA PHE A 88 -8.76 1.39 -20.47
C PHE A 88 -9.34 1.06 -19.08
N GLU A 89 -10.66 0.91 -18.98
CA GLU A 89 -11.39 0.65 -17.73
C GLU A 89 -12.03 -0.77 -17.67
N GLY A 90 -11.60 -1.67 -18.56
CA GLY A 90 -12.18 -3.00 -18.73
C GLY A 90 -11.42 -4.11 -17.99
N PHE A 91 -12.06 -5.28 -17.87
CA PHE A 91 -11.48 -6.48 -17.26
C PHE A 91 -10.92 -7.40 -18.36
N SER A 92 -9.80 -7.02 -18.99
CA SER A 92 -9.12 -7.85 -20.00
C SER A 92 -7.62 -7.59 -20.02
N TRP A 93 -6.87 -8.66 -19.77
CA TRP A 93 -5.41 -8.72 -19.72
C TRP A 93 -4.83 -9.60 -20.85
N ALA A 94 -5.65 -9.92 -21.85
CA ALA A 94 -5.17 -10.73 -22.95
C ALA A 94 -4.18 -9.90 -23.78
N ASN A 95 -2.95 -10.39 -23.86
CA ASN A 95 -1.97 -9.90 -24.81
C ASN A 95 -2.63 -9.77 -26.19
N GLN A 96 -2.58 -8.57 -26.78
CA GLN A 96 -3.33 -8.27 -28.01
C GLN A 96 -2.81 -9.06 -29.22
N GLU A 97 -1.61 -9.64 -29.14
CA GLU A 97 -1.01 -10.47 -30.18
C GLU A 97 -1.13 -11.97 -29.89
N THR A 98 -0.81 -12.41 -28.66
CA THR A 98 -0.69 -13.84 -28.32
C THR A 98 -1.88 -14.42 -27.56
N ARG A 99 -2.70 -13.57 -26.92
CA ARG A 99 -3.81 -13.94 -26.02
C ARG A 99 -3.43 -14.90 -24.87
N ALA A 100 -2.15 -15.01 -24.52
CA ALA A 100 -1.70 -15.82 -23.40
C ALA A 100 -2.05 -15.15 -22.05
N ASN A 101 -2.14 -15.96 -21.00
CA ASN A 101 -2.38 -15.55 -19.61
C ASN A 101 -1.08 -15.79 -18.82
N ASP A 102 -0.57 -14.80 -18.09
CA ASP A 102 0.78 -14.86 -17.49
C ASP A 102 0.83 -14.60 -15.96
N TYR A 103 -0.29 -14.83 -15.25
CA TYR A 103 -0.35 -14.66 -13.80
C TYR A 103 0.09 -15.92 -13.03
N ASN A 104 0.88 -15.74 -11.97
CA ASN A 104 1.31 -16.78 -11.02
C ASN A 104 1.22 -16.27 -9.58
N GLU A 105 0.65 -17.08 -8.68
CA GLU A 105 0.26 -16.68 -7.33
C GLU A 105 0.54 -17.78 -6.27
N SER A 106 0.75 -17.37 -5.01
CA SER A 106 0.88 -18.26 -3.84
C SER A 106 0.33 -17.58 -2.57
N TYR A 107 -0.56 -18.25 -1.83
CA TYR A 107 -1.46 -17.58 -0.86
C TYR A 107 -1.45 -18.05 0.60
N SER A 108 -0.43 -18.81 1.06
CA SER A 108 -0.45 -19.40 2.42
C SER A 108 0.64 -18.92 3.38
N ILE A 109 1.30 -17.80 3.08
CA ILE A 109 2.43 -17.26 3.87
C ILE A 109 2.19 -15.80 4.28
N SER A 110 2.96 -15.31 5.26
CA SER A 110 3.00 -13.89 5.62
C SER A 110 3.31 -13.05 4.39
N ASN A 111 2.60 -11.93 4.19
CA ASN A 111 2.78 -11.08 3.01
C ASN A 111 4.02 -10.19 3.19
N ARG A 112 5.20 -10.80 3.16
CA ARG A 112 6.50 -10.11 3.15
C ARG A 112 6.97 -10.03 1.70
N VAL A 113 7.08 -8.81 1.18
CA VAL A 113 7.36 -8.55 -0.23
C VAL A 113 8.84 -8.21 -0.39
N PHE A 114 9.53 -8.95 -1.26
CA PHE A 114 10.91 -8.60 -1.62
C PHE A 114 10.93 -7.27 -2.38
N SER A 115 11.62 -6.27 -1.86
CA SER A 115 11.60 -4.90 -2.38
C SER A 115 13.00 -4.32 -2.50
N ILE A 116 13.29 -3.66 -3.63
CA ILE A 116 14.55 -2.95 -3.87
C ILE A 116 14.25 -1.53 -4.33
N LEU A 117 14.80 -0.52 -3.64
CA LEU A 117 14.82 0.85 -4.15
C LEU A 117 15.94 0.98 -5.20
N LEU A 118 15.58 1.41 -6.41
CA LEU A 118 16.46 1.45 -7.56
C LEU A 118 16.36 2.78 -8.31
N GLY A 119 17.44 3.11 -9.05
CA GLY A 119 17.48 4.27 -9.95
C GLY A 119 18.39 5.39 -9.46
N GLY A 120 18.49 6.45 -10.26
CA GLY A 120 19.47 7.54 -10.03
C GLY A 120 19.25 8.38 -8.77
N ALA A 121 18.12 8.18 -8.07
CA ALA A 121 17.86 8.77 -6.77
C ALA A 121 18.58 8.03 -5.62
N VAL A 122 19.00 6.77 -5.83
CA VAL A 122 19.80 6.01 -4.86
C VAL A 122 21.24 6.55 -4.88
N PRO A 123 21.74 7.08 -3.75
CA PRO A 123 23.13 7.51 -3.66
C PRO A 123 24.08 6.34 -3.87
N LYS A 124 25.16 6.53 -4.63
CA LYS A 124 26.16 5.47 -4.91
C LYS A 124 26.71 4.76 -3.67
N HIS A 125 26.77 5.44 -2.54
CA HIS A 125 27.28 4.86 -1.29
C HIS A 125 26.27 3.94 -0.59
N LEU A 126 25.02 3.91 -1.06
CA LEU A 126 23.94 3.04 -0.59
C LEU A 126 23.64 1.90 -1.59
N GLU A 127 24.27 1.87 -2.76
CA GLU A 127 24.14 0.74 -3.69
C GLU A 127 24.64 -0.55 -3.03
N GLY A 128 23.82 -1.61 -3.06
CA GLY A 128 24.10 -2.89 -2.40
C GLY A 128 23.85 -2.88 -0.89
N SER A 129 23.29 -1.81 -0.34
CA SER A 129 22.96 -1.73 1.09
C SER A 129 21.60 -2.36 1.40
N LYS A 130 21.33 -2.52 2.70
CA LYS A 130 20.10 -3.07 3.25
C LYS A 130 19.48 -2.06 4.20
N ASP A 131 18.15 -1.97 4.18
CA ASP A 131 17.34 -1.21 5.12
C ASP A 131 16.39 -2.18 5.84
N ASP A 132 16.57 -2.29 7.15
CA ASP A 132 15.84 -3.21 8.03
C ASP A 132 14.60 -2.58 8.67
N LYS A 133 14.23 -1.35 8.29
CA LYS A 133 13.05 -0.67 8.82
C LYS A 133 11.75 -1.30 8.31
N TYR A 134 10.73 -1.19 9.14
CA TYR A 134 9.38 -1.65 8.85
C TYR A 134 8.70 -0.73 7.83
N TYR A 135 8.28 -1.31 6.71
CA TYR A 135 7.52 -0.65 5.65
C TYR A 135 6.36 -1.52 5.20
N ASN A 136 5.32 -0.89 4.64
CA ASN A 136 4.26 -1.59 3.94
C ASN A 136 3.82 -0.83 2.67
N HIS A 137 2.79 -1.28 1.96
CA HIS A 137 2.32 -0.54 0.77
C HIS A 137 1.90 0.91 1.01
N TYR A 138 1.49 1.28 2.23
CA TYR A 138 1.23 2.68 2.57
C TYR A 138 2.52 3.50 2.74
N SER A 139 3.66 2.85 2.96
CA SER A 139 4.98 3.50 2.97
C SER A 139 5.34 4.08 1.60
N GLU A 140 4.87 3.50 0.50
CA GLU A 140 5.07 4.07 -0.83
C GLU A 140 4.37 5.42 -0.96
N LEU A 141 3.09 5.48 -0.57
CA LEU A 141 2.29 6.71 -0.54
C LEU A 141 2.96 7.79 0.31
N SER A 142 3.23 7.48 1.58
CA SER A 142 3.84 8.45 2.50
C SER A 142 5.20 8.95 2.00
N THR A 143 5.96 8.10 1.29
CA THR A 143 7.25 8.47 0.70
C THR A 143 7.09 9.42 -0.48
N VAL A 144 6.13 9.16 -1.39
CA VAL A 144 5.78 10.08 -2.48
C VAL A 144 5.31 11.43 -1.89
N GLU A 145 4.45 11.39 -0.88
CA GLU A 145 3.94 12.56 -0.20
C GLU A 145 5.07 13.38 0.44
N ALA A 146 6.00 12.72 1.14
CA ALA A 146 7.15 13.37 1.75
C ALA A 146 8.09 13.98 0.70
N ASN A 147 8.43 13.22 -0.35
CA ASN A 147 9.38 13.62 -1.39
C ASN A 147 8.94 14.88 -2.16
N TRP A 148 7.63 15.01 -2.46
CA TRP A 148 7.08 16.18 -3.16
C TRP A 148 6.36 17.18 -2.24
N ASN A 149 6.47 16.98 -0.92
CA ASN A 149 5.81 17.79 0.10
C ASN A 149 4.31 17.93 -0.16
N LEU A 150 3.64 16.82 -0.49
CA LEU A 150 2.20 16.75 -0.75
C LEU A 150 1.41 16.83 0.55
N HIS A 151 0.10 17.01 0.38
CA HIS A 151 -0.88 16.67 1.40
C HIS A 151 -1.01 15.16 1.56
N THR A 152 -1.79 14.72 2.56
CA THR A 152 -2.10 13.30 2.80
C THR A 152 -3.54 12.97 2.34
N LEU A 153 -3.84 11.69 2.16
CA LEU A 153 -5.20 11.18 1.91
C LEU A 153 -6.06 11.16 3.18
N GLY A 154 -5.42 11.22 4.36
CA GLY A 154 -6.11 11.13 5.64
C GLY A 154 -6.48 9.70 6.02
N ARG A 155 -5.74 8.72 5.48
CA ARG A 155 -5.91 7.29 5.70
C ARG A 155 -4.64 6.69 6.28
N TRP A 156 -4.30 5.44 5.95
CA TRP A 156 -3.13 4.75 6.48
C TRP A 156 -1.79 5.29 5.95
N ASP A 157 -1.81 6.10 4.89
CA ASP A 157 -0.68 6.91 4.40
C ASP A 157 -0.11 7.84 5.49
N VAL A 158 -0.97 8.37 6.36
CA VAL A 158 -0.56 9.38 7.36
C VAL A 158 0.37 8.79 8.42
N GLY A 159 0.10 7.54 8.81
CA GLY A 159 0.83 6.81 9.84
C GLY A 159 1.99 5.97 9.30
N ALA A 160 2.05 5.73 8.00
CA ALA A 160 3.09 4.90 7.40
C ALA A 160 4.49 5.49 7.56
N ASN A 161 5.50 4.61 7.67
CA ASN A 161 6.89 5.05 7.65
C ASN A 161 7.28 5.48 6.24
N VAL A 162 7.95 6.62 6.12
CA VAL A 162 8.62 7.07 4.90
C VAL A 162 9.92 6.28 4.74
N PHE A 163 10.26 5.86 3.52
CA PHE A 163 11.54 5.20 3.24
C PHE A 163 12.71 6.03 3.74
N ASP A 164 13.68 5.40 4.39
CA ASP A 164 14.72 6.10 5.15
C ASP A 164 15.49 7.12 4.33
N LEU A 165 15.75 6.77 3.07
CA LEU A 165 16.40 7.64 2.09
C LEU A 165 15.69 9.00 1.93
N VAL A 166 14.37 9.02 2.02
CA VAL A 166 13.56 10.25 1.96
C VAL A 166 13.36 10.83 3.35
N ALA A 167 13.12 9.98 4.35
CA ALA A 167 12.85 10.41 5.72
C ALA A 167 14.00 11.22 6.32
N CYS A 168 15.25 10.87 6.01
CA CYS A 168 16.44 11.58 6.48
C CYS A 168 16.54 13.02 5.93
N GLU A 169 15.98 13.27 4.75
CA GLU A 169 15.92 14.60 4.12
C GLU A 169 14.68 15.39 4.53
N THR A 170 13.55 14.72 4.76
CA THR A 170 12.26 15.38 5.07
C THR A 170 12.00 15.56 6.56
N GLY A 171 12.79 14.90 7.42
CA GLY A 171 12.65 14.95 8.88
C GLY A 171 11.53 14.05 9.42
N ASP A 172 11.07 13.10 8.61
CA ASP A 172 10.14 12.05 9.04
C ASP A 172 10.81 11.10 10.03
N ILE A 173 10.01 10.55 10.96
CA ILE A 173 10.51 9.66 12.01
C ILE A 173 10.20 8.21 11.69
N TYR A 174 11.21 7.35 11.84
CA TYR A 174 10.99 5.91 11.83
C TYR A 174 10.30 5.46 13.12
N ARG A 175 9.30 4.58 12.98
CA ARG A 175 8.59 3.96 14.10
C ARG A 175 8.47 2.45 13.88
N PRO A 176 8.92 1.61 14.83
CA PRO A 176 8.87 0.16 14.67
C PRO A 176 7.45 -0.39 14.84
N ASN A 177 7.13 -1.47 14.12
CA ASN A 177 5.93 -2.26 14.32
C ASN A 177 6.30 -3.69 14.72
N LEU A 178 6.48 -3.91 16.03
CA LEU A 178 6.90 -5.22 16.56
C LEU A 178 5.80 -6.28 16.40
N ALA A 179 4.54 -5.89 16.26
CA ALA A 179 3.45 -6.84 16.04
C ALA A 179 3.58 -7.57 14.69
N ALA A 180 4.22 -6.94 13.70
CA ALA A 180 4.49 -7.54 12.39
C ALA A 180 5.93 -8.08 12.24
N THR A 181 6.90 -7.53 12.98
CA THR A 181 8.34 -7.79 12.73
C THR A 181 9.05 -8.65 13.78
N ALA A 182 8.45 -8.88 14.95
CA ALA A 182 9.07 -9.70 15.98
C ALA A 182 9.05 -11.20 15.61
N GLU A 183 9.95 -12.00 16.22
CA GLU A 183 9.97 -13.47 16.06
C GLU A 183 8.61 -14.12 16.42
N ASN A 184 7.90 -13.50 17.36
CA ASN A 184 6.55 -13.88 17.78
C ASN A 184 5.49 -12.91 17.25
N ALA A 185 5.61 -12.51 15.98
CA ALA A 185 4.65 -11.64 15.30
C ALA A 185 3.20 -12.10 15.53
N THR A 186 2.32 -11.13 15.74
CA THR A 186 0.88 -11.33 15.97
C THR A 186 0.02 -10.82 14.81
N ILE A 187 0.62 -10.06 13.89
CA ILE A 187 -0.01 -9.50 12.69
C ILE A 187 0.72 -10.05 11.47
N PHE A 188 -0.03 -10.52 10.47
CA PHE A 188 0.54 -11.24 9.32
C PHE A 188 0.23 -10.64 7.96
N TYR A 189 -0.78 -9.76 7.87
CA TYR A 189 -1.20 -9.12 6.61
C TYR A 189 -1.48 -10.12 5.47
N ASN A 190 -1.94 -11.32 5.81
CA ASN A 190 -2.32 -12.34 4.84
C ASN A 190 -3.83 -12.31 4.53
N SER A 191 -4.56 -11.37 5.14
CA SER A 191 -6.01 -11.29 5.04
C SER A 191 -6.53 -9.89 5.34
N SER A 192 -7.60 -9.51 4.66
CA SER A 192 -8.35 -8.28 4.86
C SER A 192 -9.49 -8.52 5.84
N PHE A 193 -9.79 -7.55 6.71
CA PHE A 193 -11.04 -7.56 7.47
C PHE A 193 -12.25 -7.45 6.53
N ALA A 194 -13.46 -7.75 7.03
CA ALA A 194 -14.67 -7.71 6.22
C ALA A 194 -15.12 -6.26 5.90
N GLY A 195 -14.63 -5.69 4.80
CA GLY A 195 -14.93 -4.33 4.34
C GLY A 195 -15.85 -4.24 3.11
N PRO A 196 -16.00 -3.04 2.51
CA PRO A 196 -16.92 -2.78 1.39
C PRO A 196 -16.84 -3.74 0.19
N PHE A 197 -15.66 -4.32 -0.07
CA PHE A 197 -15.43 -5.25 -1.18
C PHE A 197 -15.35 -6.71 -0.75
N ASN A 198 -15.62 -7.01 0.53
CA ASN A 198 -15.62 -8.38 1.01
C ASN A 198 -16.76 -9.19 0.40
N GLU A 199 -16.50 -10.40 -0.07
CA GLU A 199 -17.52 -11.23 -0.75
C GLU A 199 -18.63 -11.71 0.20
N ASP A 200 -18.27 -12.05 1.44
CA ASP A 200 -19.19 -12.62 2.44
C ASP A 200 -19.96 -11.54 3.22
N PHE A 201 -19.49 -10.28 3.16
CA PHE A 201 -20.02 -9.18 3.97
C PHE A 201 -20.52 -8.02 3.10
N GLN A 202 -21.68 -8.22 2.48
CA GLN A 202 -22.32 -7.15 1.72
C GLN A 202 -22.85 -6.03 2.64
N ALA A 203 -22.37 -4.80 2.41
CA ALA A 203 -22.80 -3.52 3.00
C ALA A 203 -21.96 -2.90 4.14
N ALA A 204 -20.67 -3.24 4.28
CA ALA A 204 -19.78 -2.39 5.08
C ALA A 204 -19.62 -1.00 4.40
N PRO A 205 -19.77 0.12 5.14
CA PRO A 205 -19.60 1.45 4.56
C PRO A 205 -18.14 1.73 4.24
N TYR A 206 -17.89 2.59 3.26
CA TYR A 206 -16.57 3.16 3.07
C TYR A 206 -16.18 3.97 4.31
N PRO A 207 -15.01 3.72 4.90
CA PRO A 207 -14.49 4.53 6.00
C PRO A 207 -14.23 5.96 5.51
N PRO A 208 -14.78 7.00 6.18
CA PRO A 208 -14.40 8.36 5.88
C PRO A 208 -12.93 8.60 6.28
N PRO A 209 -12.17 9.40 5.50
CA PRO A 209 -10.82 9.79 5.89
C PRO A 209 -10.85 10.60 7.19
N ASN A 210 -9.79 10.50 8.00
CA ASN A 210 -9.67 11.29 9.21
C ASN A 210 -9.27 12.72 8.85
N LEU A 211 -10.24 13.64 8.83
CA LEU A 211 -10.03 14.98 8.25
C LEU A 211 -9.03 15.86 9.01
N ASP A 212 -8.73 15.56 10.27
CA ASP A 212 -7.88 16.39 11.12
C ASP A 212 -6.56 15.72 11.51
N ILE A 213 -6.33 14.49 11.03
CA ILE A 213 -5.07 13.77 11.21
C ILE A 213 -3.92 14.52 10.53
N LYS A 214 -2.73 14.39 11.12
CA LYS A 214 -1.50 14.95 10.57
C LYS A 214 -0.38 13.93 10.65
N SER A 215 0.54 13.98 9.69
CA SER A 215 1.71 13.11 9.74
C SER A 215 2.52 13.37 11.03
N PRO A 216 3.00 12.33 11.70
CA PRO A 216 3.83 12.46 12.89
C PRO A 216 5.13 13.20 12.57
N LYS A 217 5.54 14.07 13.49
CA LYS A 217 6.71 14.97 13.37
C LYS A 217 6.62 16.04 12.27
N THR A 218 6.27 15.70 11.04
CA THR A 218 6.29 16.59 9.88
C THR A 218 5.00 17.39 9.67
N HIS A 219 3.92 16.98 10.32
CA HIS A 219 2.64 17.69 10.37
C HIS A 219 1.99 17.96 9.00
N ARG A 220 2.29 17.14 7.98
CA ARG A 220 1.56 17.15 6.70
C ARG A 220 0.08 16.90 6.98
N THR A 221 -0.77 17.69 6.33
CA THR A 221 -2.22 17.68 6.57
C THR A 221 -2.95 17.01 5.43
N VAL A 222 -4.14 16.48 5.72
CA VAL A 222 -5.09 16.03 4.68
C VAL A 222 -5.36 17.13 3.66
N LEU A 223 -5.45 16.75 2.39
CA LEU A 223 -5.72 17.65 1.28
C LEU A 223 -7.00 18.48 1.55
N PRO A 224 -6.97 19.82 1.41
CA PRO A 224 -8.16 20.64 1.66
C PRO A 224 -9.39 20.27 0.81
N ALA A 225 -9.18 19.77 -0.42
CA ALA A 225 -10.27 19.26 -1.26
C ALA A 225 -10.95 18.02 -0.65
N ILE A 226 -10.18 17.08 -0.09
CA ILE A 226 -10.71 15.91 0.65
C ILE A 226 -11.52 16.39 1.86
N LYS A 227 -10.97 17.32 2.66
CA LYS A 227 -11.69 17.91 3.80
C LYS A 227 -13.01 18.54 3.41
N LYS A 228 -13.05 19.23 2.25
CA LYS A 228 -14.27 19.85 1.73
C LYS A 228 -15.28 18.80 1.27
N GLN A 229 -14.84 17.77 0.58
CA GLN A 229 -15.68 16.70 0.03
C GLN A 229 -16.36 15.88 1.11
N TRP A 230 -15.63 15.56 2.17
CA TRP A 230 -16.12 14.75 3.28
C TRP A 230 -16.71 15.58 4.42
N LYS A 231 -16.78 16.90 4.28
CA LYS A 231 -17.29 17.79 5.33
C LYS A 231 -18.71 17.40 5.76
N GLY A 232 -18.86 17.10 7.06
CA GLY A 232 -20.17 16.77 7.64
C GLY A 232 -20.58 15.30 7.51
N HIS A 233 -19.66 14.43 7.09
CA HIS A 233 -19.83 12.98 7.30
C HIS A 233 -20.09 12.70 8.80
N THR A 234 -20.88 11.67 9.09
CA THR A 234 -21.28 11.32 10.48
C THR A 234 -20.75 9.95 10.91
N GLU A 235 -20.27 9.19 9.94
CA GLU A 235 -19.62 7.90 10.09
C GLU A 235 -18.29 8.07 10.85
N GLY A 236 -17.95 7.07 11.68
CA GLY A 236 -16.66 7.04 12.36
C GLY A 236 -15.53 6.72 11.38
N THR A 237 -14.36 7.29 11.62
CA THR A 237 -13.11 6.89 10.95
C THR A 237 -12.31 5.97 11.85
N TYR A 238 -11.60 5.00 11.28
CA TYR A 238 -10.65 4.17 12.01
C TYR A 238 -9.19 4.59 11.77
N TYR A 239 -8.95 5.56 10.89
CA TYR A 239 -7.60 5.98 10.56
C TYR A 239 -6.98 6.77 11.71
N HIS A 240 -5.78 6.37 12.09
CA HIS A 240 -4.94 7.05 13.05
C HIS A 240 -3.52 7.18 12.51
N ASP A 241 -2.68 7.93 13.22
CA ASP A 241 -1.33 8.28 12.78
C ASP A 241 -0.29 7.22 13.17
N GLY A 242 -0.73 6.02 13.57
CA GLY A 242 0.10 4.91 14.02
C GLY A 242 0.60 4.04 12.86
N VAL A 243 1.62 3.22 13.13
CA VAL A 243 2.15 2.24 12.15
C VAL A 243 1.40 0.91 12.20
N ASP A 244 0.62 0.70 13.26
CA ASP A 244 -0.32 -0.41 13.41
C ASP A 244 -1.52 -0.19 12.49
N ILE A 245 -1.75 -1.14 11.59
CA ILE A 245 -2.88 -1.18 10.66
C ILE A 245 -3.66 -2.47 10.89
N PRO A 246 -4.99 -2.49 10.64
CA PRO A 246 -5.79 -3.69 10.81
C PRO A 246 -5.45 -4.77 9.78
N ASP A 247 -5.73 -6.02 10.14
CA ASP A 247 -5.75 -7.18 9.24
C ASP A 247 -7.06 -7.97 9.43
N GLY A 248 -7.21 -9.10 8.74
CA GLY A 248 -8.40 -9.94 8.80
C GLY A 248 -8.76 -10.46 10.19
N GLN A 249 -7.77 -10.63 11.07
CA GLN A 249 -7.95 -11.16 12.43
C GLN A 249 -8.05 -10.06 13.49
N HIS A 250 -7.63 -8.85 13.14
CA HIS A 250 -7.61 -7.66 14.01
C HIS A 250 -8.38 -6.51 13.34
N PRO A 251 -9.71 -6.66 13.15
CA PRO A 251 -10.49 -5.67 12.43
C PRO A 251 -10.62 -4.37 13.25
N PRO A 252 -10.76 -3.21 12.56
CA PRO A 252 -11.09 -1.98 13.22
C PRO A 252 -12.49 -2.06 13.87
N HIS A 253 -12.74 -1.24 14.89
CA HIS A 253 -14.02 -1.25 15.59
C HIS A 253 -15.20 -1.04 14.63
N GLY A 254 -16.15 -1.97 14.65
CA GLY A 254 -17.32 -1.95 13.76
C GLY A 254 -17.20 -2.80 12.50
N TYR A 255 -16.04 -3.41 12.26
CA TYR A 255 -15.79 -4.34 11.17
C TYR A 255 -15.63 -5.77 11.72
N ALA A 256 -15.97 -6.77 10.89
CA ALA A 256 -15.92 -8.17 11.30
C ALA A 256 -14.56 -8.80 10.97
N VAL A 257 -14.20 -9.82 11.75
CA VAL A 257 -13.08 -10.72 11.45
C VAL A 257 -13.38 -11.45 10.15
N ASN A 258 -12.37 -11.60 9.30
CA ASN A 258 -12.43 -12.43 8.11
C ASN A 258 -11.50 -13.62 8.29
N ASP A 259 -12.07 -14.80 8.46
CA ASP A 259 -11.33 -16.03 8.64
C ASP A 259 -11.10 -16.67 7.28
N VAL A 260 -10.02 -16.25 6.60
CA VAL A 260 -9.59 -16.83 5.32
C VAL A 260 -8.94 -18.18 5.60
N SER A 261 -9.75 -19.15 6.00
CA SER A 261 -9.47 -20.57 5.83
C SER A 261 -9.90 -21.06 4.45
N LYS A 262 -10.05 -20.14 3.48
CA LYS A 262 -10.43 -20.42 2.10
C LYS A 262 -9.17 -20.50 1.23
N ASP A 263 -8.27 -21.43 1.56
CA ASP A 263 -7.23 -21.98 0.68
C ASP A 263 -6.77 -23.36 1.18
#